data_AF-A0A2G4SZ40-F1
#
_entry.id   AF-A0A2G4SZ40-F1
#
_cell.length_a   1.000
_cell.length_b   1.000
_cell.length_c   1.000
_cell.angle_alpha   90.00
_cell.angle_beta   90.00
_cell.angle_gamma   90.00
#
_symmetry.space_group_name_H-M   'P 1'
#
loop_
_entity.id
_entity.type
_entity.pdbx_description
1 polymer ?
#
loop_
_entity_poly.entity_id
_entity_poly.type
_entity_poly.pdbx_seq_one_letter_code
_entity_poly.pdbx_strand_id
1 'polypeptide(L)'
;MIIRDQLILPTETQAVCYLQPHKGKRHAMYTAFRVLMAAGCEAIMSTDSDTRFDPNAMIEMEKALHWFPNIGAAAGDVRIWNSKDNLLSYMSSLRYWMAFNIERAAQSFNRCVTCVSGPMGVYRTHVLREILEEWISQSFLGMECTYGDDRHLTNQTLLKGHKVVYTHLAFCETETPTSFLRWFKQQTRWSKSFYRELFWNARSIHKHSPWMAAELFYQGIYPFVLLFSIFQILFSKTPLVLVVWLISLAAIACIKTVYSTIVALSPRFIGFPIYSLYYMFGLVPAKLWAIISLWDVGWGTSARSAAEMKKENVFFSQLKEALPIIFWLLLILAGIIFNIAMFLLDPNRPSGSDFFGLNDASSMDPTSIIFYPSYQY
;
A
#
# COMPACT_ATOMS: atom_id res chain seq x y z
N MET A 1 8.55 13.03 28.76
CA MET A 1 9.88 13.67 28.69
C MET A 1 9.86 14.60 27.49
N ILE A 2 9.66 15.89 27.73
CA ILE A 2 9.64 16.93 26.70
C ILE A 2 11.08 17.03 26.18
N ILE A 3 11.29 16.80 24.88
CA ILE A 3 12.60 16.93 24.25
C ILE A 3 13.01 18.40 24.40
N ARG A 4 13.98 18.63 25.29
CA ARG A 4 14.58 19.91 25.63
C ARG A 4 16.04 19.94 25.18
N ASP A 5 16.38 19.18 24.14
CA ASP A 5 17.66 19.30 23.46
C ASP A 5 17.48 20.24 22.27
N GLN A 6 18.30 21.28 22.29
CA GLN A 6 18.23 22.45 21.43
C GLN A 6 18.19 22.05 19.95
N LEU A 7 17.07 22.32 19.28
CA LEU A 7 16.99 22.39 17.84
C LEU A 7 17.81 23.63 17.43
N ILE A 8 19.11 23.47 17.12
CA ILE A 8 19.87 24.54 16.46
C ILE A 8 19.40 24.55 15.02
N LEU A 9 18.28 25.24 14.80
CA LEU A 9 17.84 25.60 13.46
C LEU A 9 18.96 26.45 12.81
N PRO A 10 19.21 26.32 11.50
CA PRO A 10 20.06 27.26 10.77
C PRO A 10 19.70 28.70 11.19
N THR A 11 20.70 29.56 11.36
CA THR A 11 20.58 30.91 11.94
C THR A 11 19.53 31.82 11.28
N GLU A 12 19.05 31.47 10.09
CA GLU A 12 18.02 32.20 9.33
C GLU A 12 16.64 31.51 9.30
N THR A 13 16.44 30.44 10.08
CA THR A 13 15.18 29.70 10.04
C THR A 13 14.06 30.49 10.70
N GLN A 14 13.08 30.91 9.90
CA GLN A 14 11.87 31.55 10.39
C GLN A 14 10.78 30.51 10.63
N ALA A 15 10.40 30.33 11.90
CA ALA A 15 9.23 29.53 12.23
C ALA A 15 7.97 30.39 12.07
N VAL A 16 7.10 30.02 11.12
CA VAL A 16 5.81 30.69 10.92
C VAL A 16 4.67 29.72 11.17
N CYS A 17 3.72 30.15 12.00
CA CYS A 17 2.52 29.38 12.32
C CYS A 17 1.29 30.06 11.71
N TYR A 18 0.53 29.30 10.92
CA TYR A 18 -0.73 29.76 10.34
C TYR A 18 -1.91 29.08 11.01
N LEU A 19 -2.92 29.86 11.35
CA LEU A 19 -4.18 29.35 11.89
C LEU A 19 -5.27 29.42 10.81
N GLN A 20 -6.04 28.35 10.68
CA GLN A 20 -7.20 28.29 9.80
C GLN A 20 -8.33 27.46 10.44
N PRO A 21 -9.59 27.62 10.01
CA PRO A 21 -10.67 26.72 10.41
C PRO A 21 -10.35 25.26 10.06
N HIS A 22 -10.75 24.32 10.93
CA HIS A 22 -10.49 22.90 10.73
C HIS A 22 -11.26 22.37 9.51
N LYS A 23 -10.53 22.03 8.44
CA LYS A 23 -11.07 21.36 7.24
C LYS A 23 -10.28 20.10 6.85
N GLY A 24 -9.52 19.53 7.79
CA GLY A 24 -8.72 18.33 7.56
C GLY A 24 -7.33 18.60 6.97
N LYS A 25 -6.53 17.52 6.86
CA LYS A 25 -5.11 17.57 6.49
C LYS A 25 -4.89 18.23 5.12
N ARG A 26 -5.67 17.84 4.11
CA ARG A 26 -5.53 18.35 2.74
C ARG A 26 -5.68 19.87 2.65
N HIS A 27 -6.70 20.42 3.31
CA HIS A 27 -6.91 21.86 3.34
C HIS A 27 -5.80 22.61 4.09
N ALA A 28 -5.25 22.04 5.16
CA ALA A 28 -4.11 22.62 5.86
C ALA A 28 -2.86 22.65 4.97
N MET A 29 -2.60 21.54 4.26
CA MET A 29 -1.52 21.45 3.27
C MET A 29 -1.72 22.44 2.11
N TYR A 30 -2.94 22.58 1.60
CA TYR A 30 -3.26 23.54 0.52
C TYR A 30 -2.88 24.98 0.90
N THR A 31 -3.29 25.42 2.09
CA THR A 31 -2.95 26.76 2.60
C THR A 31 -1.44 26.91 2.74
N ALA A 32 -0.76 25.93 3.35
CA ALA A 32 0.70 25.97 3.53
C ALA A 32 1.43 26.05 2.18
N PHE A 33 1.02 25.25 1.20
CA PHE A 33 1.60 25.29 -0.15
C PHE A 33 1.40 26.65 -0.80
N ARG A 34 0.19 27.23 -0.76
CA ARG A 34 -0.06 28.56 -1.34
C ARG A 34 0.80 29.65 -0.71
N VAL A 35 0.93 29.63 0.61
CA VAL A 35 1.76 30.58 1.35
C VAL A 35 3.23 30.47 0.95
N LEU A 36 3.79 29.26 0.99
CA LEU A 36 5.21 29.04 0.69
C LEU A 36 5.54 29.35 -0.77
N MET A 37 4.63 29.03 -1.70
CA MET A 37 4.77 29.43 -3.10
C MET A 37 4.74 30.95 -3.27
N ALA A 38 3.87 31.65 -2.54
CA ALA A 38 3.80 33.12 -2.57
C ALA A 38 5.01 33.78 -1.91
N ALA A 39 5.62 33.12 -0.92
CA ALA A 39 6.88 33.53 -0.31
C ALA A 39 8.11 33.31 -1.20
N GLY A 40 7.94 32.71 -2.39
CA GLY A 40 9.02 32.51 -3.35
C GLY A 40 9.87 31.26 -3.12
N CYS A 41 9.41 30.29 -2.31
CA CYS A 41 10.11 29.02 -2.14
C CYS A 41 10.19 28.28 -3.48
N GLU A 42 11.36 27.76 -3.87
CA GLU A 42 11.53 27.02 -5.13
C GLU A 42 11.01 25.57 -5.07
N ALA A 43 11.08 24.98 -3.87
CA ALA A 43 10.56 23.67 -3.56
C ALA A 43 9.94 23.67 -2.16
N ILE A 44 8.97 22.79 -1.95
CA ILE A 44 8.21 22.69 -0.70
C ILE A 44 8.25 21.25 -0.23
N MET A 45 8.71 21.07 1.01
CA MET A 45 8.74 19.78 1.69
C MET A 45 7.56 19.66 2.64
N SER A 46 6.87 18.52 2.62
CA SER A 46 5.80 18.20 3.56
C SER A 46 6.19 17.02 4.45
N THR A 47 5.79 17.07 5.72
CA THR A 47 6.01 15.99 6.68
C THR A 47 4.82 15.80 7.61
N ASP A 48 4.72 14.60 8.19
CA ASP A 48 3.77 14.29 9.25
C ASP A 48 4.34 14.67 10.62
N SER A 49 3.49 15.07 11.55
CA SER A 49 3.90 15.57 12.87
C SER A 49 4.56 14.51 13.79
N ASP A 50 4.47 13.24 13.43
CA ASP A 50 5.08 12.10 14.12
C ASP A 50 6.37 11.61 13.44
N THR A 51 6.98 12.44 12.60
CA THR A 51 8.16 12.08 11.81
C THR A 51 9.41 12.80 12.30
N ARG A 52 10.52 12.07 12.41
CA ARG A 52 11.86 12.58 12.76
C ARG A 52 12.79 12.45 11.57
N PHE A 53 13.53 13.51 11.24
CA PHE A 53 14.38 13.53 10.05
C PHE A 53 15.83 13.23 10.42
N ASP A 54 16.55 12.56 9.51
CA ASP A 54 18.00 12.63 9.51
C ASP A 54 18.46 14.09 9.31
N PRO A 55 19.53 14.54 9.99
CA PRO A 55 20.02 15.92 9.84
C PRO A 55 20.31 16.34 8.39
N ASN A 56 20.69 15.39 7.52
CA ASN A 56 20.98 15.66 6.11
C ASN A 56 19.78 15.46 5.18
N ALA A 57 18.62 15.02 5.70
CA ALA A 57 17.48 14.62 4.89
C ALA A 57 17.03 15.72 3.92
N MET A 58 16.95 16.98 4.38
CA MET A 58 16.51 18.09 3.53
C MET A 58 17.48 18.35 2.37
N ILE A 59 18.79 18.35 2.63
CA ILE A 59 19.83 18.56 1.62
C ILE A 59 19.81 17.42 0.58
N GLU A 60 19.66 16.17 1.04
CA GLU A 60 19.60 15.02 0.13
C GLU A 60 18.31 14.99 -0.70
N MET A 61 17.19 15.45 -0.14
CA MET A 61 15.93 15.62 -0.88
C MET A 61 16.04 16.73 -1.94
N GLU A 62 16.69 17.84 -1.61
CA GLU A 62 16.99 18.91 -2.57
C GLU A 62 17.85 18.36 -3.71
N LYS A 63 19.00 17.74 -3.41
CA LYS A 63 19.87 17.11 -4.42
C LYS A 63 19.10 16.18 -5.34
N ALA A 64 18.17 15.38 -4.81
CA ALA A 64 17.35 14.47 -5.59
C ALA A 64 16.49 15.17 -6.66
N LEU A 65 16.01 16.39 -6.40
CA LEU A 65 15.28 17.18 -7.39
C LEU A 65 16.15 17.60 -8.58
N HIS A 66 17.48 17.60 -8.42
CA HIS A 66 18.44 18.04 -9.44
C HIS A 66 19.15 16.90 -10.18
N TRP A 67 18.85 15.63 -9.85
CA TRP A 67 19.50 14.48 -10.51
C TRP A 67 19.23 14.37 -12.01
N PHE A 68 18.03 14.76 -12.45
CA PHE A 68 17.62 14.70 -13.86
C PHE A 68 16.73 15.90 -14.23
N PRO A 69 16.66 16.27 -15.52
CA PRO A 69 15.66 17.22 -15.99
C PRO A 69 14.24 16.75 -15.71
N ASN A 70 13.33 17.70 -15.51
CA ASN A 70 11.89 17.47 -15.36
C ASN A 70 11.48 16.62 -14.14
N ILE A 71 12.32 16.54 -13.10
CA ILE A 71 11.90 16.01 -11.79
C ILE A 71 11.01 17.05 -11.12
N GLY A 72 9.73 16.70 -10.94
CA GLY A 72 8.74 17.53 -10.26
C GLY A 72 8.65 17.27 -8.76
N ALA A 73 9.00 16.06 -8.32
CA ALA A 73 8.91 15.67 -6.93
C ALA A 73 9.91 14.56 -6.58
N ALA A 74 10.28 14.48 -5.31
CA ALA A 74 11.08 13.40 -4.76
C ALA A 74 10.49 12.89 -3.44
N ALA A 75 10.64 11.59 -3.21
CA ALA A 75 10.41 10.92 -1.93
C ALA A 75 11.74 10.49 -1.33
N GLY A 76 11.79 10.26 -0.03
CA GLY A 76 12.91 9.53 0.54
C GLY A 76 12.51 8.38 1.44
N ASP A 77 13.49 7.78 2.11
CA ASP A 77 13.36 6.53 2.84
C ASP A 77 12.62 6.73 4.17
N VAL A 78 11.40 6.21 4.24
CA VAL A 78 10.62 6.23 5.48
C VAL A 78 10.89 4.94 6.26
N ARG A 79 11.38 5.10 7.48
CA ARG A 79 11.70 4.02 8.42
C ARG A 79 10.74 4.03 9.59
N ILE A 80 10.64 2.89 10.28
CA ILE A 80 9.79 2.76 11.48
C ILE A 80 10.62 3.04 12.73
N TRP A 81 10.28 4.14 13.43
CA TRP A 81 10.90 4.55 14.68
C TRP A 81 10.72 3.49 15.78
N ASN A 82 9.47 3.11 16.02
CA ASN A 82 9.07 2.27 17.13
C ASN A 82 9.14 0.77 16.82
N SER A 83 10.12 0.36 16.01
CA SER A 83 10.27 -1.03 15.51
C SER A 83 10.57 -2.06 16.61
N LYS A 84 10.96 -1.62 17.80
CA LYS A 84 11.30 -2.47 18.96
C LYS A 84 10.15 -2.64 19.95
N ASP A 85 9.03 -1.94 19.77
CA ASP A 85 7.92 -1.94 20.73
C ASP A 85 7.24 -3.31 20.80
N ASN A 86 6.98 -3.93 19.65
CA ASN A 86 6.38 -5.26 19.55
C ASN A 86 6.57 -5.92 18.18
N LEU A 87 6.13 -7.18 18.06
CA LEU A 87 6.23 -7.95 16.82
C LEU A 87 5.56 -7.26 15.62
N LEU A 88 4.41 -6.62 15.79
CA LEU A 88 3.71 -5.92 14.71
C LEU A 88 4.52 -4.74 14.18
N SER A 89 5.06 -3.91 15.08
CA SER A 89 5.91 -2.77 14.71
C SER A 89 7.21 -3.20 14.03
N TYR A 90 7.80 -4.31 14.49
CA TYR A 90 8.96 -4.93 13.88
C TYR A 90 8.64 -5.44 12.47
N MET A 91 7.52 -6.16 12.28
CA MET A 91 7.07 -6.63 10.96
C MET A 91 6.78 -5.47 10.00
N SER A 92 6.16 -4.40 10.48
CA SER A 92 5.97 -3.16 9.70
C SER A 92 7.31 -2.58 9.26
N SER A 93 8.34 -2.60 10.12
CA SER A 93 9.68 -2.10 9.76
C SER A 93 10.33 -2.89 8.61
N LEU A 94 10.17 -4.22 8.60
CA LEU A 94 10.69 -5.06 7.51
C LEU A 94 9.95 -4.78 6.21
N ARG A 95 8.62 -4.62 6.26
CA ARG A 95 7.81 -4.28 5.09
C ARG A 95 8.14 -2.90 4.53
N TYR A 96 8.34 -1.91 5.39
CA TYR A 96 8.73 -0.57 4.98
C TYR A 96 10.06 -0.58 4.25
N TRP A 97 11.06 -1.30 4.78
CA TRP A 97 12.34 -1.42 4.11
C TRP A 97 12.19 -2.00 2.69
N MET A 98 11.40 -3.06 2.51
CA MET A 98 11.08 -3.61 1.18
C MET A 98 10.35 -2.61 0.28
N ALA A 99 9.41 -1.84 0.84
CA ALA A 99 8.63 -0.84 0.11
C ALA A 99 9.56 0.22 -0.49
N PHE A 100 10.45 0.79 0.32
CA PHE A 100 11.27 1.91 -0.10
C PHE A 100 12.51 1.45 -0.88
N ASN A 101 13.23 0.45 -0.38
CA ASN A 101 14.54 0.07 -0.92
C ASN A 101 14.47 -0.93 -2.09
N ILE A 102 13.30 -1.53 -2.35
CA ILE A 102 13.09 -2.38 -3.54
C ILE A 102 12.03 -1.76 -4.44
N GLU A 103 10.79 -1.62 -3.96
CA GLU A 103 9.65 -1.23 -4.80
C GLU A 103 9.81 0.23 -5.28
N ARG A 104 10.04 1.19 -4.36
CA ARG A 104 10.25 2.61 -4.71
C ARG A 104 11.58 2.83 -5.43
N ALA A 105 12.63 2.08 -5.10
CA ALA A 105 13.89 2.13 -5.83
C ALA A 105 13.72 1.74 -7.31
N ALA A 106 12.99 0.64 -7.60
CA ALA A 106 12.69 0.22 -8.96
C ALA A 106 11.86 1.26 -9.73
N GLN A 107 10.90 1.89 -9.05
CA GLN A 107 10.14 3.01 -9.62
C GLN A 107 11.00 4.26 -9.87
N SER A 108 11.92 4.57 -8.96
CA SER A 108 12.86 5.70 -9.08
C SER A 108 13.78 5.55 -10.27
N PHE A 109 14.29 4.33 -10.49
CA PHE A 109 15.08 4.00 -11.67
C PHE A 109 14.32 4.34 -12.96
N ASN A 110 13.00 4.11 -12.98
CA ASN A 110 12.10 4.46 -14.08
C ASN A 110 11.49 5.87 -13.99
N ARG A 111 11.86 6.64 -12.96
CA ARG A 111 11.44 8.02 -12.68
C ARG A 111 9.91 8.20 -12.63
N CYS A 112 9.23 7.17 -12.12
CA CYS A 112 7.77 7.08 -12.06
C CYS A 112 7.29 6.64 -10.68
N VAL A 113 7.91 7.16 -9.61
CA VAL A 113 7.45 6.88 -8.24
C VAL A 113 6.00 7.30 -8.08
N THR A 114 5.13 6.33 -7.76
CA THR A 114 3.66 6.50 -7.78
C THR A 114 3.08 7.02 -6.47
N CYS A 115 3.90 7.15 -5.42
CA CYS A 115 3.50 7.74 -4.16
C CYS A 115 4.71 8.34 -3.44
N VAL A 116 4.78 9.66 -3.40
CA VAL A 116 5.67 10.42 -2.52
C VAL A 116 5.03 10.44 -1.14
N SER A 117 5.57 9.66 -0.22
CA SER A 117 4.92 9.39 1.08
C SER A 117 4.88 10.63 1.97
N GLY A 118 3.75 10.82 2.65
CA GLY A 118 3.51 11.98 3.53
C GLY A 118 4.62 12.33 4.54
N PRO A 119 5.31 11.36 5.18
CA PRO A 119 6.39 11.65 6.12
C PRO A 119 7.58 12.40 5.52
N MET A 120 7.90 12.16 4.23
CA MET A 120 9.09 12.75 3.62
C MET A 120 8.92 12.88 2.10
N GLY A 121 8.33 14.00 1.70
CA GLY A 121 8.08 14.35 0.31
C GLY A 121 8.43 15.79 0.02
N VAL A 122 9.07 16.03 -1.13
CA VAL A 122 9.39 17.36 -1.63
C VAL A 122 8.85 17.53 -3.05
N TYR A 123 8.30 18.70 -3.34
CA TYR A 123 7.73 19.06 -4.64
C TYR A 123 8.27 20.41 -5.09
N ARG A 124 8.54 20.55 -6.40
CA ARG A 124 8.90 21.85 -6.97
C ARG A 124 7.67 22.76 -6.99
N THR A 125 7.89 24.04 -6.70
CA THR A 125 6.81 25.05 -6.64
C THR A 125 6.09 25.22 -7.97
N HIS A 126 6.80 25.19 -9.10
CA HIS A 126 6.14 25.29 -10.41
C HIS A 126 5.20 24.10 -10.68
N VAL A 127 5.58 22.90 -10.23
CA VAL A 127 4.74 21.70 -10.33
C VAL A 127 3.52 21.81 -9.43
N LEU A 128 3.69 22.23 -8.17
CA LEU A 128 2.57 22.47 -7.27
C LEU A 128 1.58 23.48 -7.87
N ARG A 129 2.07 24.57 -8.46
CA ARG A 129 1.22 25.57 -9.13
C ARG A 129 0.36 24.97 -10.26
N GLU A 130 0.85 23.95 -10.96
CA GLU A 130 0.12 23.29 -12.06
C GLU A 130 -0.96 22.30 -11.60
N ILE A 131 -0.88 21.81 -10.36
CA ILE A 131 -1.70 20.68 -9.89
C ILE A 131 -2.56 20.99 -8.65
N LEU A 132 -2.29 22.09 -7.95
CA LEU A 132 -2.81 22.30 -6.59
C LEU A 132 -4.34 22.44 -6.58
N GLU A 133 -4.91 23.10 -7.57
CA GLU A 133 -6.35 23.34 -7.67
C GLU A 133 -7.13 22.06 -8.03
N GLU A 134 -6.60 21.24 -8.95
CA GLU A 134 -7.18 19.91 -9.24
C GLU A 134 -6.99 18.92 -8.09
N TRP A 135 -5.92 19.07 -7.31
CA TRP A 135 -5.64 18.21 -6.16
C TRP A 135 -6.57 18.47 -4.97
N ILE A 136 -6.82 19.73 -4.63
CA ILE A 136 -7.70 20.08 -3.49
C ILE A 136 -9.16 19.70 -3.77
N SER A 137 -9.59 19.78 -5.03
CA SER A 137 -10.97 19.51 -5.46
C SER A 137 -11.26 18.03 -5.77
N GLN A 138 -10.38 17.11 -5.37
CA GLN A 138 -10.53 15.69 -5.69
C GLN A 138 -11.85 15.11 -5.13
N SER A 139 -12.60 14.51 -6.03
CA SER A 139 -13.77 13.69 -5.72
C SER A 139 -13.67 12.31 -6.37
N PHE A 140 -14.38 11.35 -5.79
CA PHE A 140 -14.56 10.02 -6.35
C PHE A 140 -15.98 9.56 -6.11
N LEU A 141 -16.67 9.13 -7.17
CA LEU A 141 -18.10 8.76 -7.14
C LEU A 141 -18.98 9.86 -6.52
N GLY A 142 -18.69 11.13 -6.83
CA GLY A 142 -19.44 12.29 -6.34
C GLY A 142 -19.15 12.70 -4.89
N MET A 143 -18.24 12.01 -4.19
CA MET A 143 -17.86 12.32 -2.80
C MET A 143 -16.47 12.91 -2.72
N GLU A 144 -16.28 13.90 -1.84
CA GLU A 144 -14.98 14.47 -1.54
C GLU A 144 -14.06 13.41 -0.90
N CYS A 145 -12.83 13.32 -1.39
CA CYS A 145 -11.85 12.37 -0.87
C CYS A 145 -11.10 12.93 0.34
N THR A 146 -11.28 12.34 1.52
CA THR A 146 -10.71 12.83 2.79
C THR A 146 -9.35 12.21 3.16
N TYR A 147 -8.85 11.26 2.36
CA TYR A 147 -7.58 10.54 2.60
C TYR A 147 -6.85 10.22 1.30
N GLY A 148 -5.56 9.92 1.41
CA GLY A 148 -4.70 9.61 0.26
C GLY A 148 -4.12 10.85 -0.42
N ASP A 149 -3.93 11.92 0.35
CA ASP A 149 -3.45 13.22 -0.12
C ASP A 149 -2.12 13.12 -0.86
N ASP A 150 -1.23 12.27 -0.34
CA ASP A 150 0.13 12.04 -0.83
C ASP A 150 0.16 11.38 -2.21
N ARG A 151 -0.58 10.28 -2.37
CA ARG A 151 -0.68 9.53 -3.62
C ARG A 151 -1.47 10.29 -4.68
N HIS A 152 -2.51 11.01 -4.29
CA HIS A 152 -3.23 11.85 -5.23
C HIS A 152 -2.37 13.00 -5.74
N LEU A 153 -1.61 13.68 -4.86
CA LEU A 153 -0.67 14.74 -5.25
C LEU A 153 0.40 14.21 -6.21
N THR A 154 0.92 13.02 -5.92
CA THR A 154 1.89 12.34 -6.79
C THR A 154 1.28 11.99 -8.15
N ASN A 155 0.04 11.47 -8.17
CA ASN A 155 -0.66 11.16 -9.39
C ASN A 155 -0.91 12.39 -10.27
N GLN A 156 -1.27 13.54 -9.68
CA GLN A 156 -1.43 14.77 -10.43
C GLN A 156 -0.10 15.24 -11.03
N THR A 157 1.00 15.10 -10.27
CA THR A 157 2.36 15.37 -10.75
C THR A 157 2.70 14.53 -11.99
N LEU A 158 2.50 13.21 -11.91
CA LEU A 158 2.69 12.28 -13.02
C LEU A 158 1.73 12.58 -14.18
N LEU A 159 0.48 12.95 -13.89
CA LEU A 159 -0.51 13.28 -14.92
C LEU A 159 -0.10 14.50 -15.76
N LYS A 160 0.62 15.48 -15.19
CA LYS A 160 1.19 16.60 -15.93
C LYS A 160 2.49 16.21 -16.69
N GLY A 161 3.01 15.01 -16.51
CA GLY A 161 4.19 14.46 -17.21
C GLY A 161 5.52 14.64 -16.45
N HIS A 162 5.48 15.28 -15.28
CA HIS A 162 6.65 15.47 -14.42
C HIS A 162 7.15 14.15 -13.87
N LYS A 163 8.46 14.01 -13.76
CA LYS A 163 9.09 12.80 -13.22
C LYS A 163 9.14 12.85 -11.70
N VAL A 164 9.02 11.67 -11.08
CA VAL A 164 9.05 11.52 -9.62
C VAL A 164 10.08 10.48 -9.26
N VAL A 165 10.97 10.83 -8.35
CA VAL A 165 12.10 9.99 -7.93
C VAL A 165 12.06 9.66 -6.44
N TYR A 166 12.88 8.70 -6.05
CA TYR A 166 13.13 8.32 -4.66
C TYR A 166 14.63 8.30 -4.38
N THR A 167 15.03 8.81 -3.22
CA THR A 167 16.40 8.75 -2.69
C THR A 167 16.45 8.01 -1.35
N HIS A 168 17.39 7.08 -1.21
CA HIS A 168 17.64 6.41 0.07
C HIS A 168 18.59 7.19 0.99
N LEU A 169 19.25 8.24 0.45
CA LEU A 169 20.21 9.08 1.18
C LEU A 169 19.49 10.05 2.13
N ALA A 170 18.28 10.49 1.77
CA ALA A 170 17.39 11.14 2.71
C ALA A 170 16.54 10.08 3.40
N PHE A 171 16.55 10.05 4.73
CA PHE A 171 15.67 9.18 5.50
C PHE A 171 14.99 9.90 6.66
N CYS A 172 13.83 9.39 7.05
CA CYS A 172 13.10 9.80 8.24
C CYS A 172 12.55 8.60 8.99
N GLU A 173 12.19 8.79 10.25
CA GLU A 173 11.60 7.77 11.11
C GLU A 173 10.21 8.20 11.56
N THR A 174 9.21 7.35 11.34
CA THR A 174 7.80 7.59 11.70
C THR A 174 7.27 6.46 12.58
N GLU A 175 6.19 6.72 13.30
CA GLU A 175 5.54 5.72 14.15
C GLU A 175 4.56 4.83 13.37
N THR A 176 4.55 3.53 13.68
CA THR A 176 3.55 2.59 13.20
C THR A 176 2.62 2.16 14.34
N PRO A 177 1.32 1.88 14.08
CA PRO A 177 0.43 1.38 15.11
C PRO A 177 0.93 0.07 15.74
N THR A 178 0.91 0.01 17.06
CA THR A 178 1.29 -1.18 17.86
C THR A 178 0.11 -2.12 18.13
N SER A 179 -1.13 -1.65 17.94
CA SER A 179 -2.35 -2.47 18.03
C SER A 179 -2.76 -3.00 16.66
N PHE A 180 -3.07 -4.30 16.58
CA PHE A 180 -3.44 -4.96 15.33
C PHE A 180 -4.65 -4.32 14.66
N LEU A 181 -5.71 -4.02 15.40
CA LEU A 181 -6.93 -3.43 14.82
C LEU A 181 -6.68 -2.01 14.28
N ARG A 182 -5.87 -1.23 14.98
CA ARG A 182 -5.47 0.11 14.52
C ARG A 182 -4.57 0.03 13.28
N TRP A 183 -3.66 -0.94 13.24
CA TRP A 183 -2.87 -1.22 12.03
C TRP A 183 -3.76 -1.67 10.87
N PHE A 184 -4.70 -2.58 11.10
CA PHE A 184 -5.65 -3.06 10.08
C PHE A 184 -6.46 -1.91 9.46
N LYS A 185 -6.95 -0.98 10.28
CA LYS A 185 -7.59 0.26 9.81
C LYS A 185 -6.69 1.10 8.93
N GLN A 186 -5.45 1.30 9.35
CA GLN A 186 -4.47 2.04 8.57
C GLN A 186 -4.23 1.36 7.21
N GLN A 187 -4.03 0.04 7.20
CA GLN A 187 -3.85 -0.73 5.96
C GLN A 187 -5.09 -0.71 5.06
N THR A 188 -6.29 -0.76 5.65
CA THR A 188 -7.55 -0.63 4.91
C THR A 188 -7.62 0.74 4.22
N ARG A 189 -7.35 1.82 4.95
CA ARG A 189 -7.37 3.19 4.41
C ARG A 189 -6.34 3.37 3.29
N TRP A 190 -5.13 2.83 3.45
CA TRP A 190 -4.11 2.84 2.39
C TRP A 190 -4.54 2.04 1.17
N SER A 191 -5.19 0.89 1.37
CA SER A 191 -5.73 0.07 0.28
C SER A 191 -6.87 0.78 -0.46
N LYS A 192 -7.79 1.45 0.24
CA LYS A 192 -8.85 2.28 -0.37
C LYS A 192 -8.25 3.38 -1.26
N SER A 193 -7.27 4.10 -0.71
CA SER A 193 -6.55 5.12 -1.48
C SER A 193 -5.89 4.51 -2.71
N PHE A 194 -5.18 3.38 -2.56
CA PHE A 194 -4.54 2.70 -3.69
C PHE A 194 -5.53 2.35 -4.81
N TYR A 195 -6.64 1.68 -4.50
CA TYR A 195 -7.62 1.27 -5.51
C TYR A 195 -8.25 2.44 -6.25
N ARG A 196 -8.56 3.53 -5.54
CA ARG A 196 -9.06 4.76 -6.17
C ARG A 196 -8.00 5.40 -7.08
N GLU A 197 -6.80 5.57 -6.55
CA GLU A 197 -5.70 6.23 -7.23
C GLU A 197 -5.17 5.43 -8.44
N LEU A 198 -5.43 4.13 -8.51
CA LEU A 198 -5.14 3.27 -9.66
C LEU A 198 -5.68 3.87 -10.97
N PHE A 199 -6.93 4.36 -10.96
CA PHE A 199 -7.57 4.93 -12.15
C PHE A 199 -6.97 6.29 -12.57
N TRP A 200 -6.39 7.04 -11.62
CA TRP A 200 -5.75 8.32 -11.89
C TRP A 200 -4.34 8.08 -12.43
N ASN A 201 -3.62 7.17 -11.80
CA ASN A 201 -2.29 6.74 -12.23
C ASN A 201 -2.33 6.17 -13.66
N ALA A 202 -3.34 5.36 -13.99
CA ALA A 202 -3.54 4.81 -15.33
C ALA A 202 -3.59 5.86 -16.44
N ARG A 203 -4.19 7.04 -16.17
CA ARG A 203 -4.29 8.14 -17.14
C ARG A 203 -2.92 8.73 -17.49
N SER A 204 -1.92 8.57 -16.62
CA SER A 204 -0.58 9.12 -16.84
C SER A 204 0.38 8.16 -17.56
N ILE A 205 0.04 6.88 -17.71
CA ILE A 205 0.95 5.83 -18.23
C ILE A 205 1.65 6.24 -19.54
N HIS A 206 0.91 6.81 -20.49
CA HIS A 206 1.43 7.20 -21.80
C HIS A 206 2.54 8.27 -21.75
N LYS A 207 2.72 8.94 -20.61
CA LYS A 207 3.74 9.98 -20.38
C LYS A 207 5.01 9.44 -19.69
N HIS A 208 5.02 8.17 -19.28
CA HIS A 208 6.07 7.59 -18.44
C HIS A 208 6.61 6.26 -19.00
N SER A 209 7.63 5.71 -18.33
CA SER A 209 8.25 4.44 -18.71
C SER A 209 7.19 3.33 -18.80
N PRO A 210 7.29 2.40 -19.78
CA PRO A 210 6.44 1.21 -19.84
C PRO A 210 6.44 0.39 -18.54
N TRP A 211 7.51 0.49 -17.73
CA TRP A 211 7.57 -0.07 -16.39
C TRP A 211 6.38 0.34 -15.51
N MET A 212 5.94 1.60 -15.60
CA MET A 212 4.82 2.11 -14.84
C MET A 212 3.52 1.36 -15.19
N ALA A 213 3.30 1.04 -16.46
CA ALA A 213 2.15 0.25 -16.91
C ALA A 213 2.22 -1.18 -16.36
N ALA A 214 3.40 -1.82 -16.47
CA ALA A 214 3.62 -3.18 -15.98
C ALA A 214 3.41 -3.28 -14.47
N GLU A 215 3.93 -2.31 -13.71
CA GLU A 215 3.75 -2.25 -12.27
C GLU A 215 2.28 -1.99 -11.90
N LEU A 216 1.60 -1.06 -12.58
CA LEU A 216 0.20 -0.78 -12.30
C LEU A 216 -0.69 -2.00 -12.58
N PHE A 217 -0.42 -2.70 -13.68
CA PHE A 217 -1.09 -3.95 -14.02
C PHE A 217 -0.85 -5.02 -12.95
N TYR A 218 0.41 -5.24 -12.57
CA TYR A 218 0.77 -6.19 -11.52
C TYR A 218 0.06 -5.84 -10.20
N GLN A 219 0.15 -4.60 -9.72
CA GLN A 219 -0.44 -4.20 -8.45
C GLN A 219 -1.98 -4.21 -8.48
N GLY A 220 -2.59 -3.91 -9.64
CA GLY A 220 -4.03 -3.96 -9.84
C GLY A 220 -4.59 -5.38 -9.90
N ILE A 221 -3.92 -6.29 -10.60
CA ILE A 221 -4.39 -7.66 -10.84
C ILE A 221 -3.99 -8.64 -9.72
N TYR A 222 -2.81 -8.47 -9.13
CA TYR A 222 -2.26 -9.39 -8.12
C TYR A 222 -3.20 -9.68 -6.94
N PRO A 223 -3.93 -8.71 -6.35
CA PRO A 223 -4.90 -9.00 -5.31
C PRO A 223 -5.99 -9.98 -5.76
N PHE A 224 -6.49 -9.88 -6.99
CA PHE A 224 -7.54 -10.76 -7.51
C PHE A 224 -7.01 -12.16 -7.82
N VAL A 225 -5.81 -12.26 -8.41
CA VAL A 225 -5.14 -13.55 -8.63
C VAL A 225 -4.91 -14.25 -7.31
N LEU A 226 -4.38 -13.54 -6.31
CA LEU A 226 -4.15 -14.10 -4.98
C LEU A 226 -5.45 -14.60 -4.34
N LEU A 227 -6.52 -13.81 -4.41
CA LEU A 227 -7.83 -14.21 -3.88
C LEU A 227 -8.33 -15.47 -4.56
N PHE A 228 -8.32 -15.49 -5.90
CA PHE A 228 -8.71 -16.65 -6.67
C PHE A 228 -7.89 -17.89 -6.27
N SER A 229 -6.57 -17.76 -6.16
CA SER A 229 -5.70 -18.85 -5.70
C SER A 229 -6.07 -19.34 -4.30
N ILE A 230 -6.32 -18.44 -3.35
CA ILE A 230 -6.74 -18.81 -1.98
C ILE A 230 -8.05 -19.61 -2.02
N PHE A 231 -9.05 -19.17 -2.79
CA PHE A 231 -10.31 -19.91 -2.93
C PHE A 231 -10.08 -21.29 -3.56
N GLN A 232 -9.28 -21.39 -4.63
CA GLN A 232 -8.95 -22.68 -5.25
C GLN A 232 -8.30 -23.65 -4.26
N ILE A 233 -7.38 -23.16 -3.42
CA ILE A 233 -6.70 -23.96 -2.40
C ILE A 233 -7.70 -24.41 -1.31
N LEU A 234 -8.50 -23.48 -0.78
CA LEU A 234 -9.47 -23.73 0.29
C LEU A 234 -10.59 -24.70 -0.11
N PHE A 235 -10.84 -24.88 -1.41
CA PHE A 235 -11.90 -25.78 -1.91
C PHE A 235 -11.37 -26.87 -2.86
N SER A 236 -10.06 -27.16 -2.81
CA SER A 236 -9.40 -28.17 -3.66
C SER A 236 -9.78 -29.62 -3.34
N LYS A 237 -10.51 -29.87 -2.24
CA LYS A 237 -10.94 -31.18 -1.74
C LYS A 237 -9.76 -32.08 -1.30
N THR A 238 -8.55 -31.54 -1.19
CA THR A 238 -7.35 -32.26 -0.73
C THR A 238 -6.41 -31.34 0.05
N PRO A 239 -5.82 -31.79 1.17
CA PRO A 239 -4.85 -30.99 1.91
C PRO A 239 -3.52 -30.82 1.15
N LEU A 240 -3.23 -31.66 0.15
CA LEU A 240 -1.94 -31.63 -0.57
C LEU A 240 -1.69 -30.29 -1.28
N VAL A 241 -2.72 -29.70 -1.89
CA VAL A 241 -2.61 -28.41 -2.57
C VAL A 241 -2.26 -27.29 -1.57
N LEU A 242 -2.86 -27.32 -0.38
CA LEU A 242 -2.53 -26.39 0.71
C LEU A 242 -1.07 -26.56 1.15
N VAL A 243 -0.59 -27.78 1.29
CA VAL A 243 0.81 -28.07 1.65
C VAL A 243 1.78 -27.53 0.59
N VAL A 244 1.54 -27.81 -0.69
CA VAL A 244 2.38 -27.30 -1.80
C VAL A 244 2.41 -25.77 -1.79
N TRP A 245 1.28 -25.14 -1.53
CA TRP A 245 1.20 -23.69 -1.44
C TRP A 245 1.95 -23.12 -0.23
N LEU A 246 1.86 -23.75 0.94
CA LEU A 246 2.64 -23.36 2.12
C LEU A 246 4.15 -23.48 1.87
N ILE A 247 4.58 -24.55 1.18
CA ILE A 247 5.98 -24.73 0.75
C ILE A 247 6.38 -23.61 -0.21
N SER A 248 5.53 -23.27 -1.18
CA SER A 248 5.78 -22.19 -2.14
C SER A 248 5.90 -20.82 -1.45
N LEU A 249 5.02 -20.53 -0.48
CA LEU A 249 5.13 -19.32 0.34
C LEU A 249 6.41 -19.29 1.17
N ALA A 250 6.78 -20.41 1.79
CA ALA A 250 8.02 -20.54 2.54
C ALA A 250 9.23 -20.30 1.63
N ALA A 251 9.24 -20.86 0.41
CA ALA A 251 10.30 -20.63 -0.56
C ALA A 251 10.43 -19.16 -0.95
N ILE A 252 9.32 -18.48 -1.27
CA ILE A 252 9.31 -17.03 -1.57
C ILE A 252 9.79 -16.21 -0.37
N ALA A 253 9.33 -16.56 0.83
CA ALA A 253 9.76 -15.91 2.06
C ALA A 253 11.26 -16.08 2.31
N CYS A 254 11.80 -17.28 2.07
CA CYS A 254 13.24 -17.57 2.15
C CYS A 254 14.03 -16.73 1.15
N ILE A 255 13.60 -16.68 -0.12
CA ILE A 255 14.25 -15.85 -1.15
C ILE A 255 14.30 -14.38 -0.71
N LYS A 256 13.16 -13.83 -0.28
CA LYS A 256 13.07 -12.45 0.21
C LYS A 256 13.93 -12.20 1.44
N THR A 257 14.00 -13.18 2.35
CA THR A 257 14.82 -13.13 3.56
C THR A 257 16.30 -13.09 3.21
N VAL A 258 16.78 -14.01 2.38
CA VAL A 258 18.17 -14.09 1.94
C VAL A 258 18.58 -12.80 1.23
N TYR A 259 17.80 -12.39 0.22
CA TYR A 259 18.06 -11.17 -0.52
C TYR A 259 18.17 -9.94 0.41
N SER A 260 17.21 -9.75 1.30
CA SER A 260 17.17 -8.56 2.16
C SER A 260 18.24 -8.59 3.24
N THR A 261 18.58 -9.77 3.76
CA THR A 261 19.66 -9.92 4.74
C THR A 261 21.01 -9.53 4.11
N ILE A 262 21.25 -9.95 2.87
CA ILE A 262 22.48 -9.62 2.13
C ILE A 262 22.51 -8.14 1.77
N VAL A 263 21.46 -7.61 1.13
CA VAL A 263 21.45 -6.23 0.64
C VAL A 263 21.42 -5.21 1.78
N ALA A 264 20.66 -5.49 2.84
CA ALA A 264 20.61 -4.59 4.00
C ALA A 264 21.75 -4.82 5.00
N LEU A 265 22.59 -5.85 4.79
CA LEU A 265 23.63 -6.28 5.73
C LEU A 265 23.13 -6.39 7.18
N SER A 266 21.93 -6.96 7.35
CA SER A 266 21.25 -6.96 8.64
C SER A 266 20.51 -8.29 8.90
N PRO A 267 20.81 -8.99 10.01
CA PRO A 267 20.15 -10.26 10.33
C PRO A 267 18.67 -10.08 10.71
N ARG A 268 18.19 -8.83 10.88
CA ARG A 268 16.80 -8.54 11.21
C ARG A 268 15.82 -9.06 10.15
N PHE A 269 16.26 -9.36 8.94
CA PHE A 269 15.37 -9.89 7.90
C PHE A 269 15.06 -11.38 8.06
N ILE A 270 15.75 -12.10 8.96
CA ILE A 270 15.44 -13.49 9.30
C ILE A 270 13.99 -13.63 9.79
N GLY A 271 13.41 -12.59 10.39
CA GLY A 271 12.00 -12.56 10.80
C GLY A 271 10.99 -12.41 9.66
N PHE A 272 11.42 -12.16 8.41
CA PHE A 272 10.52 -11.89 7.29
C PHE A 272 9.51 -13.00 6.97
N PRO A 273 9.77 -14.31 7.17
CA PRO A 273 8.76 -15.33 6.97
C PRO A 273 7.50 -15.13 7.84
N ILE A 274 7.63 -14.56 9.03
CA ILE A 274 6.50 -14.23 9.91
C ILE A 274 5.59 -13.18 9.26
N TYR A 275 6.13 -12.29 8.43
CA TYR A 275 5.34 -11.27 7.72
C TYR A 275 4.29 -11.90 6.79
N SER A 276 4.51 -13.12 6.29
CA SER A 276 3.51 -13.83 5.47
C SER A 276 2.19 -14.06 6.23
N LEU A 277 2.25 -14.27 7.55
CA LEU A 277 1.08 -14.40 8.41
C LEU A 277 0.33 -13.06 8.53
N TYR A 278 1.05 -11.96 8.75
CA TYR A 278 0.46 -10.62 8.77
C TYR A 278 -0.16 -10.24 7.41
N TYR A 279 0.48 -10.69 6.32
CA TYR A 279 -0.07 -10.50 4.99
C TYR A 279 -1.39 -11.28 4.82
N MET A 280 -1.42 -12.56 5.18
CA MET A 280 -2.58 -13.44 5.03
C MET A 280 -3.76 -13.06 5.95
N PHE A 281 -3.49 -12.81 7.23
CA PHE A 281 -4.54 -12.57 8.23
C PHE A 281 -4.86 -11.09 8.43
N GLY A 282 -4.03 -10.20 7.90
CA GLY A 282 -4.17 -8.75 8.06
C GLY A 282 -4.40 -8.02 6.74
N LEU A 283 -3.44 -8.12 5.82
CA LEU A 283 -3.49 -7.32 4.59
C LEU A 283 -4.51 -7.81 3.56
N VAL A 284 -4.66 -9.13 3.38
CA VAL A 284 -5.68 -9.68 2.47
C VAL A 284 -7.10 -9.24 2.88
N PRO A 285 -7.54 -9.45 4.14
CA PRO A 285 -8.86 -8.97 4.56
C PRO A 285 -8.98 -7.44 4.52
N ALA A 286 -7.90 -6.70 4.79
CA ALA A 286 -7.91 -5.23 4.67
C ALA A 286 -8.13 -4.77 3.23
N LYS A 287 -7.50 -5.43 2.25
CA LYS A 287 -7.66 -5.16 0.82
C LYS A 287 -9.06 -5.50 0.33
N LEU A 288 -9.58 -6.67 0.70
CA LEU A 288 -10.96 -7.08 0.42
C LEU A 288 -11.97 -6.07 0.97
N TRP A 289 -11.82 -5.75 2.26
CA TRP A 289 -12.69 -4.80 2.92
C TRP A 289 -12.58 -3.40 2.31
N ALA A 290 -11.40 -2.99 1.87
CA ALA A 290 -11.20 -1.72 1.19
C ALA A 290 -11.95 -1.64 -0.14
N ILE A 291 -11.96 -2.70 -0.96
CA ILE A 291 -12.73 -2.75 -2.22
C ILE A 291 -14.22 -2.61 -1.96
N ILE A 292 -14.72 -3.36 -0.97
CA ILE A 292 -16.13 -3.29 -0.58
C ILE A 292 -16.43 -1.89 -0.08
N SER A 293 -15.72 -1.38 0.93
CA SER A 293 -16.02 -0.10 1.57
C SER A 293 -15.44 1.14 0.88
N LEU A 294 -15.25 1.15 -0.44
CA LEU A 294 -14.69 2.30 -1.18
C LEU A 294 -15.54 3.56 -1.06
N TRP A 295 -16.86 3.43 -0.84
CA TRP A 295 -17.77 4.56 -0.64
C TRP A 295 -17.59 5.25 0.71
N ASP A 296 -16.95 4.60 1.68
CA ASP A 296 -16.76 5.14 3.02
C ASP A 296 -15.55 6.10 3.04
N VAL A 297 -15.89 7.38 3.11
CA VAL A 297 -14.96 8.52 3.21
C VAL A 297 -14.60 8.88 4.67
N GLY A 298 -15.01 8.08 5.65
CA GLY A 298 -14.63 8.28 7.04
C GLY A 298 -13.13 8.12 7.26
N TRP A 299 -12.53 8.98 8.10
CA TRP A 299 -11.11 8.90 8.44
C TRP A 299 -10.72 7.56 9.11
N GLY A 300 -11.67 6.91 9.79
CA GLY A 300 -11.62 5.50 10.21
C GLY A 300 -10.63 5.15 11.32
N THR A 301 -9.56 5.93 11.55
CA THR A 301 -8.67 5.81 12.71
C THR A 301 -9.05 6.84 13.76
N SER A 302 -9.37 6.40 14.98
CA SER A 302 -9.60 7.31 16.12
C SER A 302 -8.37 8.17 16.37
N ALA A 303 -8.56 9.35 16.95
CA ALA A 303 -7.46 10.23 17.29
C ALA A 303 -6.49 9.56 18.27
N ARG A 304 -5.22 9.97 18.21
CA ARG A 304 -4.14 9.42 19.03
C ARG A 304 -4.23 9.82 20.51
N SER A 305 -5.11 10.76 20.88
CA SER A 305 -5.19 11.28 22.25
C SER A 305 -5.99 10.33 23.14
N ALA A 306 -5.47 10.05 24.34
CA ALA A 306 -6.14 9.24 25.36
C ALA A 306 -7.49 9.83 25.80
N ALA A 307 -7.68 11.15 25.63
CA ALA A 307 -8.91 11.86 25.95
C ALA A 307 -10.04 11.61 24.94
N GLU A 308 -9.72 11.40 23.65
CA GLU A 308 -10.71 11.09 22.61
C GLU A 308 -11.08 9.60 22.56
N MET A 309 -10.20 8.69 23.02
CA MET A 309 -10.52 7.27 23.17
C MET A 309 -11.69 7.00 24.15
N LYS A 310 -12.02 7.96 25.02
CA LYS A 310 -13.09 7.84 26.02
C LYS A 310 -14.49 8.20 25.50
N LYS A 311 -14.65 8.74 24.28
CA LYS A 311 -15.87 9.47 23.89
C LYS A 311 -16.94 8.72 23.07
N GLU A 312 -16.75 7.47 22.64
CA GLU A 312 -17.80 6.72 21.92
C GLU A 312 -17.82 5.25 22.32
N ASN A 313 -18.88 4.50 21.97
CA ASN A 313 -19.04 3.05 22.21
C ASN A 313 -17.90 2.23 21.57
N VAL A 314 -16.73 2.23 22.24
CA VAL A 314 -15.47 1.67 21.75
C VAL A 314 -15.66 0.21 21.35
N PHE A 315 -16.44 -0.55 22.12
CA PHE A 315 -16.69 -1.96 21.86
C PHE A 315 -17.40 -2.20 20.51
N PHE A 316 -18.50 -1.50 20.24
CA PHE A 316 -19.25 -1.68 18.99
C PHE A 316 -18.46 -1.20 17.76
N SER A 317 -17.67 -0.13 17.90
CA SER A 317 -16.76 0.32 16.85
C SER A 317 -15.69 -0.74 16.57
N GLN A 318 -15.02 -1.23 17.61
CA GLN A 318 -14.01 -2.27 17.48
C GLN A 318 -14.57 -3.57 16.90
N LEU A 319 -15.79 -3.96 17.30
CA LEU A 319 -16.46 -5.13 16.76
C LEU A 319 -16.73 -4.97 15.26
N LYS A 320 -17.31 -3.83 14.85
CA LYS A 320 -17.55 -3.52 13.43
C LYS A 320 -16.27 -3.58 12.60
N GLU A 321 -15.16 -3.13 13.16
CA GLU A 321 -13.85 -3.13 12.51
C GLU A 321 -13.21 -4.52 12.46
N ALA A 322 -13.52 -5.38 13.43
CA ALA A 322 -13.05 -6.75 13.48
C ALA A 322 -13.86 -7.69 12.58
N LEU A 323 -15.11 -7.35 12.23
CA LEU A 323 -15.99 -8.19 11.39
C LEU A 323 -15.32 -8.71 10.10
N PRO A 324 -14.62 -7.89 9.29
CA PRO A 324 -13.98 -8.39 8.08
C PRO A 324 -12.87 -9.41 8.37
N ILE A 325 -12.15 -9.25 9.49
CA ILE A 325 -11.12 -10.18 9.93
C ILE A 325 -11.76 -11.48 10.42
N ILE A 326 -12.81 -11.40 11.24
CA ILE A 326 -13.53 -12.56 11.77
C ILE A 326 -14.12 -13.38 10.63
N PHE A 327 -14.81 -12.72 9.68
CA PHE A 327 -15.36 -13.39 8.50
C PHE A 327 -14.26 -14.09 7.68
N TRP A 328 -13.14 -13.41 7.46
CA TRP A 328 -11.99 -13.98 6.75
C TRP A 328 -11.39 -15.20 7.44
N LEU A 329 -11.24 -15.16 8.77
CA LEU A 329 -10.74 -16.30 9.55
C LEU A 329 -11.71 -17.48 9.52
N LEU A 330 -13.02 -17.22 9.61
CA LEU A 330 -14.04 -18.27 9.49
C LEU A 330 -14.03 -18.91 8.09
N LEU A 331 -13.85 -18.12 7.04
CA LEU A 331 -13.73 -18.63 5.66
C LEU A 331 -12.51 -19.56 5.51
N ILE A 332 -11.35 -19.14 6.02
CA ILE A 332 -10.13 -19.97 5.99
C ILE A 332 -10.34 -21.25 6.80
N LEU A 333 -10.89 -21.16 8.01
CA LEU A 333 -11.14 -22.31 8.86
C LEU A 333 -12.10 -23.31 8.19
N ALA A 334 -13.20 -22.81 7.62
CA ALA A 334 -14.16 -23.62 6.89
C ALA A 334 -13.52 -24.35 5.70
N GLY A 335 -12.67 -23.66 4.92
CA GLY A 335 -11.96 -24.27 3.79
C GLY A 335 -10.92 -25.33 4.22
N ILE A 336 -10.21 -25.12 5.33
CA ILE A 336 -9.30 -26.12 5.88
C ILE A 336 -10.08 -27.37 6.33
N ILE A 337 -11.15 -27.18 7.10
CA ILE A 337 -12.02 -28.28 7.55
C ILE A 337 -12.61 -29.02 6.35
N PHE A 338 -13.09 -28.29 5.33
CA PHE A 338 -13.61 -28.87 4.10
C PHE A 338 -12.58 -29.74 3.40
N ASN A 339 -11.35 -29.27 3.20
CA ASN A 339 -10.30 -30.07 2.58
C ASN A 339 -9.97 -31.35 3.35
N ILE A 340 -9.87 -31.26 4.68
CA ILE A 340 -9.57 -32.41 5.54
C ILE A 340 -10.74 -33.41 5.50
N ALA A 341 -11.97 -32.94 5.66
CA ALA A 341 -13.17 -33.79 5.63
C ALA A 341 -13.31 -34.50 4.29
N MET A 342 -13.17 -33.78 3.17
CA MET A 342 -13.25 -34.38 1.83
C MET A 342 -12.15 -35.40 1.57
N PHE A 343 -10.93 -35.14 2.04
CA PHE A 343 -9.82 -36.10 1.92
C PHE A 343 -10.02 -37.35 2.77
N LEU A 344 -10.57 -37.21 3.99
CA LEU A 344 -10.87 -38.36 4.85
C LEU A 344 -12.03 -39.22 4.31
N LEU A 345 -12.99 -38.61 3.62
CA LEU A 345 -14.10 -39.32 2.99
C LEU A 345 -13.68 -40.12 1.75
N ASP A 346 -12.72 -39.61 0.97
CA ASP A 346 -12.25 -40.25 -0.26
C ASP A 346 -10.77 -39.92 -0.53
N PRO A 347 -9.82 -40.65 0.09
CA PRO A 347 -8.39 -40.36 0.00
C PRO A 347 -7.79 -40.56 -1.40
N ASN A 348 -8.43 -41.39 -2.24
CA ASN A 348 -7.96 -41.73 -3.58
C ASN A 348 -8.57 -40.85 -4.67
N ARG A 349 -9.33 -39.82 -4.29
CA ARG A 349 -9.93 -38.88 -5.23
C ARG A 349 -8.84 -38.19 -6.07
N PRO A 350 -8.92 -38.20 -7.41
CA PRO A 350 -7.97 -37.48 -8.24
C PRO A 350 -8.02 -35.99 -7.91
N SER A 351 -6.86 -35.45 -7.53
CA SER A 351 -6.71 -34.02 -7.22
C SER A 351 -6.76 -33.22 -8.52
N GLY A 352 -7.92 -32.62 -8.85
CA GLY A 352 -7.95 -31.48 -9.79
C GLY A 352 -8.97 -31.48 -10.92
N SER A 353 -9.90 -32.43 -11.05
CA SER A 353 -10.80 -32.46 -12.23
C SER A 353 -12.22 -31.89 -12.03
N ASP A 354 -12.73 -31.85 -10.80
CA ASP A 354 -14.20 -31.79 -10.61
C ASP A 354 -14.74 -30.45 -10.09
N PHE A 355 -14.00 -29.34 -10.23
CA PHE A 355 -14.48 -28.03 -9.73
C PHE A 355 -15.27 -27.23 -10.78
N PHE A 356 -15.03 -27.48 -12.07
CA PHE A 356 -15.72 -26.79 -13.17
C PHE A 356 -16.57 -27.71 -14.07
N GLY A 357 -16.68 -29.01 -13.75
CA GLY A 357 -17.42 -29.95 -14.59
C GLY A 357 -16.86 -30.07 -16.02
N LEU A 358 -15.59 -29.70 -16.24
CA LEU A 358 -14.97 -29.73 -17.57
C LEU A 358 -14.53 -31.13 -18.02
N ASN A 359 -14.87 -32.18 -17.28
CA ASN A 359 -14.49 -33.56 -17.57
C ASN A 359 -15.65 -34.51 -17.91
N ASP A 360 -16.85 -34.01 -18.22
CA ASP A 360 -17.81 -34.78 -19.04
C ASP A 360 -17.40 -34.81 -20.53
N ALA A 361 -16.12 -34.58 -20.83
CA ALA A 361 -15.51 -34.82 -22.14
C ALA A 361 -14.88 -36.23 -22.25
N SER A 362 -15.10 -37.12 -21.28
CA SER A 362 -14.61 -38.51 -21.36
C SER A 362 -15.41 -39.40 -22.34
N SER A 363 -16.25 -38.83 -23.20
CA SER A 363 -16.95 -39.57 -24.26
C SER A 363 -16.84 -38.93 -25.66
N MET A 364 -15.96 -37.96 -25.90
CA MET A 364 -15.70 -37.48 -27.26
C MET A 364 -14.61 -38.32 -27.91
N ASP A 365 -15.06 -39.26 -28.74
CA ASP A 365 -14.23 -40.07 -29.61
C ASP A 365 -13.34 -39.17 -30.51
N PRO A 366 -12.00 -39.28 -30.47
CA PRO A 366 -11.10 -38.48 -31.29
C PRO A 366 -11.24 -38.72 -32.80
N THR A 367 -12.04 -39.72 -33.24
CA THR A 367 -12.41 -39.91 -34.64
C THR A 367 -13.73 -39.26 -35.08
N SER A 368 -14.48 -38.60 -34.19
CA SER A 368 -15.72 -37.92 -34.60
C SER A 368 -15.42 -36.57 -35.26
N ILE A 369 -15.15 -36.60 -36.57
CA ILE A 369 -15.25 -35.40 -37.41
C ILE A 369 -16.74 -35.07 -37.51
N ILE A 370 -17.22 -34.16 -36.66
CA ILE A 370 -18.54 -33.58 -36.79
C ILE A 370 -18.46 -32.55 -37.93
N PHE A 371 -18.78 -32.98 -39.14
CA PHE A 371 -19.19 -32.07 -40.20
C PHE A 371 -20.52 -31.45 -39.78
N TYR A 372 -20.56 -30.13 -39.59
CA TYR A 372 -21.81 -29.40 -39.65
C TYR A 372 -22.17 -29.26 -41.14
N PRO A 373 -23.15 -30.00 -41.68
CA PRO A 373 -23.63 -29.67 -43.00
C PRO A 373 -24.45 -28.40 -42.85
N SER A 374 -23.90 -27.29 -43.33
CA SER A 374 -24.70 -26.15 -43.75
C SER A 374 -25.65 -26.67 -44.84
N TYR A 375 -26.87 -27.03 -44.45
CA TYR A 375 -27.97 -27.12 -45.38
C TYR A 375 -28.69 -25.78 -45.42
N GLN A 376 -28.49 -25.16 -46.57
CA GLN A 376 -29.13 -23.97 -47.10
C GLN A 376 -30.65 -23.99 -46.93
N TYR A 377 -31.26 -22.83 -46.68
CA TYR A 377 -31.89 -22.01 -47.72
C TYR A 377 -31.91 -20.55 -47.31
#